data_AF-A0AA88DTJ4-F1
#
_entry.id   AF-A0AA88DTJ4-F1
#
_cell.length_a   1.000
_cell.length_b   1.000
_cell.length_c   1.000
_cell.angle_alpha   90.00
_cell.angle_beta   90.00
_cell.angle_gamma   90.00
#
_symmetry.space_group_name_H-M   'P 1'
#
loop_
_entity.id
_entity.type
_entity.pdbx_description
1 polymer ?
#
loop_
_entity_poly.entity_id
_entity_poly.type
_entity_poly.pdbx_seq_one_letter_code
_entity_poly.pdbx_strand_id
1 'polypeptide(L)'
;MCMSAILVSIEMGQFTHVTSYVSKAEQSEGLDPITTAKLRCAAGLAHLEAKKYKLAARKLGQCVKQQMHVDTQKKDADEKRQFLETGPELVNHYNEVIAPQDVATYGGLCALASFDRTELKNKVIDNLNFRNFLELVPEVRELINDFYSSRYASCLDYLGNLKANLLLDIHLHDHVETLYDQIRNKALIQYTHPFVSVDLCMMANALKTSVAGLEKELEALITDNQIQARIDSHNKILYARHADQRNATFQRVLQTGSEFDRDVRSMLLRANLIKHEYNLRASRKP
;
A
#
# COMPACT_ATOMS: atom_id res chain seq x y z
N MET A 1 -9.53 6.53 -29.80
CA MET A 1 -8.22 7.22 -29.92
C MET A 1 -7.37 7.11 -28.67
N CYS A 2 -7.90 7.35 -27.45
CA CYS A 2 -7.10 7.30 -26.22
C CYS A 2 -6.47 5.92 -25.94
N MET A 3 -7.16 4.80 -26.22
CA MET A 3 -6.61 3.45 -26.00
C MET A 3 -5.36 3.16 -26.83
N SER A 4 -5.36 3.46 -28.13
CA SER A 4 -4.17 3.24 -28.98
C SER A 4 -2.98 4.10 -28.53
N ALA A 5 -3.23 5.34 -28.08
CA ALA A 5 -2.18 6.19 -27.51
C ALA A 5 -1.63 5.64 -26.18
N ILE A 6 -2.49 5.05 -25.35
CA ILE A 6 -2.08 4.38 -24.11
C ILE A 6 -1.18 3.20 -24.42
N LEU A 7 -1.56 2.33 -25.37
CA LEU A 7 -0.76 1.16 -25.76
C LEU A 7 0.63 1.56 -26.26
N VAL A 8 0.71 2.51 -27.20
CA VAL A 8 2.00 3.02 -27.68
C VAL A 8 2.83 3.63 -26.54
N SER A 9 2.18 4.31 -25.59
CA SER A 9 2.88 4.89 -24.44
C SER A 9 3.42 3.83 -23.47
N ILE A 10 2.74 2.69 -23.32
CA ILE A 10 3.20 1.54 -22.52
C ILE A 10 4.43 0.90 -23.18
N GLU A 11 4.36 0.62 -24.48
CA GLU A 11 5.49 0.05 -25.26
C GLU A 11 6.73 0.96 -25.25
N MET A 12 6.52 2.28 -25.19
CA MET A 12 7.60 3.27 -25.09
C MET A 12 8.09 3.51 -23.65
N GLY A 13 7.52 2.85 -22.65
CA GLY A 13 7.85 3.04 -21.23
C GLY A 13 7.48 4.41 -20.65
N GLN A 14 6.60 5.17 -21.32
CA GLN A 14 6.22 6.53 -20.92
C GLN A 14 4.93 6.54 -20.06
N PHE A 15 5.03 6.05 -18.82
CA PHE A 15 3.87 5.88 -17.93
C PHE A 15 3.24 7.20 -17.41
N THR A 16 3.94 8.32 -17.51
CA THR A 16 3.39 9.66 -17.23
C THR A 16 2.30 10.06 -18.24
N HIS A 17 2.51 9.71 -19.51
CA HIS A 17 1.53 9.91 -20.57
C HIS A 17 0.34 8.97 -20.40
N VAL A 18 0.59 7.69 -20.06
CA VAL A 18 -0.46 6.71 -19.77
C VAL A 18 -1.43 7.25 -18.72
N THR A 19 -0.90 7.75 -17.60
CA THR A 19 -1.71 8.31 -16.50
C THR A 19 -2.60 9.47 -17.02
N SER A 20 -2.03 10.37 -17.82
CA SER A 20 -2.74 11.53 -18.36
C SER A 20 -3.84 11.13 -19.34
N TYR A 21 -3.57 10.17 -20.23
CA TYR A 21 -4.56 9.68 -21.20
C TYR A 21 -5.67 8.86 -20.54
N VAL A 22 -5.34 8.07 -19.52
CA VAL A 22 -6.34 7.37 -18.71
C VAL A 22 -7.28 8.37 -18.03
N SER A 23 -6.75 9.41 -17.37
CA SER A 23 -7.60 10.42 -16.71
C SER A 23 -8.50 11.17 -17.71
N LYS A 24 -8.01 11.45 -18.91
CA LYS A 24 -8.83 12.05 -19.99
C LYS A 24 -9.92 11.08 -20.49
N ALA A 25 -9.61 9.80 -20.59
CA ALA A 25 -10.57 8.78 -21.01
C ALA A 25 -11.65 8.52 -19.95
N GLU A 26 -11.28 8.51 -18.66
CA GLU A 26 -12.23 8.36 -17.53
C GLU A 26 -13.23 9.53 -17.42
N GLN A 27 -12.89 10.72 -17.96
CA GLN A 27 -13.78 11.89 -17.99
C GLN A 27 -14.83 11.88 -19.10
N SER A 28 -14.70 10.98 -20.09
CA SER A 28 -15.69 10.88 -21.16
C SER A 28 -16.91 10.07 -20.70
N GLU A 29 -18.13 10.54 -20.98
CA GLU A 29 -19.35 9.81 -20.61
C GLU A 29 -19.65 8.67 -21.60
N GLY A 30 -20.22 7.56 -21.12
CA GLY A 30 -20.69 6.45 -21.96
C GLY A 30 -19.67 5.37 -22.33
N LEU A 31 -18.63 5.13 -21.52
CA LEU A 31 -17.67 4.05 -21.79
C LEU A 31 -18.25 2.66 -21.51
N ASP A 32 -17.98 1.74 -22.43
CA ASP A 32 -18.27 0.32 -22.23
C ASP A 32 -17.55 -0.23 -20.98
N PRO A 33 -18.16 -1.20 -20.27
CA PRO A 33 -17.55 -1.83 -19.10
C PRO A 33 -16.16 -2.43 -19.40
N ILE A 34 -15.98 -3.00 -20.59
CA ILE A 34 -14.71 -3.61 -21.03
C ILE A 34 -13.62 -2.54 -21.21
N THR A 35 -13.95 -1.42 -21.85
CA THR A 35 -13.01 -0.30 -22.05
C THR A 35 -12.62 0.30 -20.71
N THR A 36 -13.57 0.43 -19.78
CA THR A 36 -13.31 0.89 -18.41
C THR A 36 -12.37 -0.06 -17.67
N ALA A 37 -12.55 -1.38 -17.84
CA ALA A 37 -11.66 -2.37 -17.25
C ALA A 37 -10.23 -2.26 -17.81
N LYS A 38 -10.08 -2.13 -19.14
CA LYS A 38 -8.78 -1.93 -19.81
C LYS A 38 -8.08 -0.66 -19.31
N LEU A 39 -8.82 0.44 -19.16
CA LEU A 39 -8.28 1.69 -18.60
C LEU A 39 -7.80 1.53 -17.17
N ARG A 40 -8.52 0.78 -16.33
CA ARG A 40 -8.12 0.50 -14.94
C ARG A 40 -6.87 -0.39 -14.87
N CYS A 41 -6.72 -1.37 -15.76
CA CYS A 41 -5.49 -2.15 -15.90
C CYS A 41 -4.29 -1.26 -16.27
N ALA A 42 -4.44 -0.42 -17.30
CA ALA A 42 -3.40 0.52 -17.72
C ALA A 42 -3.03 1.52 -16.61
N ALA A 43 -4.02 2.01 -15.86
CA ALA A 43 -3.81 2.85 -14.68
C ALA A 43 -3.04 2.12 -13.57
N GLY A 44 -3.38 0.85 -13.34
CA GLY A 44 -2.71 -0.01 -12.38
C GLY A 44 -1.23 -0.18 -12.71
N LEU A 45 -0.92 -0.45 -13.98
CA LEU A 45 0.44 -0.58 -14.47
C LEU A 45 1.22 0.74 -14.35
N ALA A 46 0.63 1.87 -14.74
CA ALA A 46 1.28 3.17 -14.58
C ALA A 46 1.55 3.54 -13.10
N HIS A 47 0.69 3.10 -12.17
CA HIS A 47 0.94 3.28 -10.75
C HIS A 47 1.99 2.34 -10.16
N LEU A 48 2.14 1.14 -10.73
CA LEU A 48 3.19 0.19 -10.36
C LEU A 48 4.56 0.81 -10.63
N GLU A 49 4.76 1.31 -11.85
CA GLU A 49 5.98 1.98 -12.32
C GLU A 49 6.28 3.26 -11.51
N ALA A 50 5.24 3.98 -11.09
CA ALA A 50 5.36 5.12 -10.19
C ALA A 50 5.66 4.74 -8.72
N LYS A 51 5.88 3.44 -8.41
CA LYS A 51 6.09 2.88 -7.06
C LYS A 51 4.93 3.16 -6.09
N LYS A 52 3.73 3.40 -6.61
CA LYS A 52 2.51 3.68 -5.83
C LYS A 52 1.68 2.39 -5.65
N TYR A 53 2.26 1.40 -4.99
CA TYR A 53 1.72 0.04 -4.85
C TYR A 53 0.28 0.00 -4.28
N LYS A 54 -0.04 0.86 -3.30
CA LYS A 54 -1.39 0.94 -2.71
C LYS A 54 -2.45 1.38 -3.73
N LEU A 55 -2.11 2.31 -4.61
CA LEU A 55 -3.04 2.78 -5.66
C LEU A 55 -3.13 1.78 -6.80
N ALA A 56 -2.00 1.16 -7.19
CA ALA A 56 -1.95 0.09 -8.18
C ALA A 56 -2.86 -1.07 -7.78
N ALA A 57 -2.72 -1.59 -6.55
CA ALA A 57 -3.57 -2.65 -6.01
C ALA A 57 -5.07 -2.30 -6.01
N ARG A 58 -5.40 -1.04 -5.70
CA ARG A 58 -6.79 -0.56 -5.72
C ARG A 58 -7.36 -0.51 -7.13
N LYS A 59 -6.59 -0.04 -8.12
CA LYS A 59 -7.05 0.03 -9.51
C LYS A 59 -7.17 -1.38 -10.12
N LEU A 60 -6.19 -2.25 -9.89
CA LEU A 60 -6.20 -3.65 -10.35
C LEU A 60 -7.32 -4.49 -9.70
N GLY A 61 -7.55 -4.33 -8.40
CA GLY A 61 -8.66 -4.99 -7.71
C GLY A 61 -10.06 -4.46 -8.10
N GLN A 62 -10.12 -3.33 -8.83
CA GLN A 62 -11.35 -2.71 -9.31
C GLN A 62 -11.57 -2.88 -10.81
N CYS A 63 -10.73 -3.65 -11.52
CA CYS A 63 -10.85 -3.82 -12.97
C CYS A 63 -12.24 -4.31 -13.42
N VAL A 64 -13.00 -4.98 -12.55
CA VAL A 64 -14.36 -5.48 -12.84
C VAL A 64 -15.44 -4.81 -11.99
N LYS A 65 -15.16 -3.68 -11.31
CA LYS A 65 -16.25 -2.95 -10.65
C LYS A 65 -17.17 -2.37 -11.71
N GLN A 66 -18.31 -3.01 -11.93
CA GLN A 66 -19.51 -2.31 -12.37
C GLN A 66 -19.77 -1.17 -11.38
N GLN A 67 -19.96 0.03 -11.91
CA GLN A 67 -20.25 1.21 -11.13
C GLN A 67 -21.54 0.95 -10.33
N MET A 68 -21.42 0.81 -9.01
CA MET A 68 -22.55 1.01 -8.11
C MET A 68 -22.24 2.30 -7.35
N HIS A 69 -22.65 3.41 -7.94
CA HIS A 69 -23.04 4.59 -7.17
C HIS A 69 -24.25 4.11 -6.35
N VAL A 70 -24.05 3.85 -5.06
CA VAL A 70 -25.18 3.77 -4.13
C VAL A 70 -25.11 5.02 -3.28
N ASP A 71 -25.53 6.12 -3.89
CA ASP A 71 -26.27 7.09 -3.11
C ASP A 71 -27.56 6.43 -2.65
N THR A 72 -27.92 6.79 -1.44
CA THR A 72 -29.02 6.23 -0.69
C THR A 72 -30.34 6.45 -1.43
N GLN A 73 -31.10 5.39 -1.73
CA GLN A 73 -32.53 5.23 -1.40
C GLN A 73 -33.19 4.10 -2.22
N LYS A 74 -33.83 3.19 -1.48
CA LYS A 74 -34.93 2.28 -1.87
C LYS A 74 -35.68 2.70 -3.15
N LYS A 75 -35.73 1.82 -4.17
CA LYS A 75 -36.98 1.23 -4.67
C LYS A 75 -36.72 0.20 -5.78
N ASP A 76 -37.59 -0.81 -5.74
CA ASP A 76 -37.98 -1.75 -6.78
C ASP A 76 -37.02 -2.90 -7.13
N ALA A 77 -37.55 -4.11 -6.97
CA ALA A 77 -36.84 -5.35 -6.72
C ALA A 77 -36.85 -6.33 -7.90
N ASP A 78 -37.28 -5.92 -9.10
CA ASP A 78 -37.49 -6.84 -10.22
C ASP A 78 -36.57 -6.66 -11.44
N GLU A 79 -35.63 -5.71 -11.44
CA GLU A 79 -34.59 -5.61 -12.51
C GLU A 79 -33.23 -6.22 -12.11
N LYS A 80 -33.16 -6.88 -10.94
CA LYS A 80 -31.92 -7.36 -10.32
C LYS A 80 -31.36 -8.67 -10.86
N ARG A 81 -31.93 -9.25 -11.92
CA ARG A 81 -31.57 -10.61 -12.38
C ARG A 81 -30.87 -10.70 -13.73
N GLN A 82 -30.65 -9.59 -14.44
CA GLN A 82 -30.07 -9.64 -15.79
C GLN A 82 -28.63 -9.09 -15.90
N PHE A 83 -28.00 -8.71 -14.78
CA PHE A 83 -26.66 -8.10 -14.77
C PHE A 83 -25.62 -8.83 -13.92
N LEU A 84 -25.97 -10.00 -13.36
CA LEU A 84 -25.01 -10.88 -12.68
C LEU A 84 -24.14 -11.70 -13.65
N GLU A 85 -24.43 -11.65 -14.96
CA GLU A 85 -23.68 -12.34 -16.00
C GLU A 85 -22.77 -11.37 -16.75
N THR A 86 -21.74 -10.87 -16.07
CA THR A 86 -20.47 -10.64 -16.77
C THR A 86 -19.42 -11.44 -16.03
N GLY A 87 -19.57 -12.76 -16.19
CA GLY A 87 -18.56 -13.74 -15.86
C GLY A 87 -17.39 -13.70 -16.86
N PRO A 88 -16.63 -14.80 -17.02
CA PRO A 88 -15.27 -14.89 -17.57
C PRO A 88 -15.05 -14.42 -19.04
N GLU A 89 -16.04 -13.81 -19.70
CA GLU A 89 -15.93 -13.29 -21.06
C GLU A 89 -14.99 -12.08 -21.20
N LEU A 90 -14.71 -11.38 -20.10
CA LEU A 90 -13.69 -10.33 -20.09
C LEU A 90 -12.26 -10.90 -20.16
N VAL A 91 -12.01 -12.14 -19.71
CA VAL A 91 -10.67 -12.76 -19.59
C VAL A 91 -9.92 -12.77 -20.93
N ASN A 92 -10.63 -12.92 -22.06
CA ASN A 92 -10.03 -13.01 -23.39
C ASN A 92 -9.78 -11.65 -24.06
N HIS A 93 -10.32 -10.55 -23.52
CA HIS A 93 -10.21 -9.21 -24.12
C HIS A 93 -9.12 -8.34 -23.49
N TYR A 94 -8.39 -8.82 -22.46
CA TYR A 94 -7.35 -8.05 -21.74
C TYR A 94 -5.96 -8.11 -22.38
N ASN A 95 -5.73 -9.03 -23.32
CA ASN A 95 -4.42 -9.31 -23.92
C ASN A 95 -3.75 -8.11 -24.61
N GLU A 96 -4.49 -7.03 -24.86
CA GLU A 96 -3.92 -5.80 -25.41
C GLU A 96 -3.09 -5.00 -24.41
N VAL A 97 -3.38 -5.08 -23.10
CA VAL A 97 -2.72 -4.24 -22.07
C VAL A 97 -1.91 -5.08 -21.08
N ILE A 98 -2.50 -6.16 -20.55
CA ILE A 98 -1.86 -7.02 -19.54
C ILE A 98 -2.59 -8.36 -19.50
N ALA A 99 -1.87 -9.46 -19.30
CA ALA A 99 -2.49 -10.76 -19.17
C ALA A 99 -3.30 -10.84 -17.85
N PRO A 100 -4.44 -11.57 -17.82
CA PRO A 100 -5.25 -11.69 -16.63
C PRO A 100 -4.52 -12.38 -15.45
N GLN A 101 -3.53 -13.24 -15.74
CA GLN A 101 -2.64 -13.84 -14.75
C GLN A 101 -1.78 -12.78 -14.07
N ASP A 102 -1.23 -11.83 -14.83
CA ASP A 102 -0.37 -10.78 -14.30
C ASP A 102 -1.17 -9.76 -13.49
N VAL A 103 -2.44 -9.52 -13.85
CA VAL A 103 -3.37 -8.73 -13.00
C VAL A 103 -3.53 -9.38 -11.63
N ALA A 104 -3.63 -10.71 -11.56
CA ALA A 104 -3.71 -11.45 -10.31
C ALA A 104 -2.41 -11.32 -9.49
N THR A 105 -1.27 -11.50 -10.14
CA THR A 105 0.06 -11.45 -9.51
C THR A 105 0.42 -10.04 -9.04
N TYR A 106 0.33 -9.04 -9.91
CA TYR A 106 0.66 -7.65 -9.58
C TYR A 106 -0.33 -7.09 -8.56
N GLY A 107 -1.63 -7.33 -8.77
CA GLY A 107 -2.68 -6.91 -7.85
C GLY A 107 -2.52 -7.57 -6.48
N GLY A 108 -2.23 -8.86 -6.45
CA GLY A 108 -2.05 -9.66 -5.25
C GLY A 108 -0.84 -9.22 -4.43
N LEU A 109 0.34 -9.11 -5.06
CA LEU A 109 1.57 -8.69 -4.38
C LEU A 109 1.52 -7.23 -3.91
N CYS A 110 0.99 -6.32 -4.75
CA CYS A 110 0.82 -4.92 -4.35
C CYS A 110 -0.18 -4.78 -3.20
N ALA A 111 -1.27 -5.54 -3.23
CA ALA A 111 -2.25 -5.56 -2.14
C ALA A 111 -1.60 -6.12 -0.86
N LEU A 112 -0.85 -7.21 -0.96
CA LEU A 112 -0.18 -7.83 0.18
C LEU A 112 0.84 -6.88 0.82
N ALA A 113 1.63 -6.16 0.03
CA ALA A 113 2.55 -5.15 0.54
C ALA A 113 1.80 -3.97 1.20
N SER A 114 0.73 -3.46 0.59
CA SER A 114 0.17 -2.15 0.95
C SER A 114 -1.12 -2.11 1.78
N PHE A 115 -1.98 -3.14 1.74
CA PHE A 115 -3.31 -3.11 2.37
C PHE A 115 -3.27 -3.55 3.83
N ASP A 116 -3.99 -2.87 4.72
CA ASP A 116 -4.16 -3.39 6.07
C ASP A 116 -4.98 -4.70 6.07
N ARG A 117 -5.06 -5.35 7.23
CA ARG A 117 -5.72 -6.66 7.37
C ARG A 117 -7.21 -6.60 6.97
N THR A 118 -7.89 -5.47 7.20
CA THR A 118 -9.30 -5.27 6.86
C THR A 118 -9.50 -4.96 5.37
N GLU A 119 -8.66 -4.11 4.77
CA GLU A 119 -8.66 -3.84 3.33
C GLU A 119 -8.34 -5.11 2.54
N LEU A 120 -7.37 -5.91 3.00
CA LEU A 120 -7.00 -7.17 2.33
C LEU A 120 -8.18 -8.14 2.30
N LYS A 121 -8.88 -8.32 3.43
CA LYS A 121 -10.08 -9.15 3.46
C LYS A 121 -11.16 -8.63 2.51
N ASN A 122 -11.55 -7.36 2.66
CA ASN A 122 -12.69 -6.80 1.96
C ASN A 122 -12.46 -6.64 0.44
N LYS A 123 -11.23 -6.30 0.02
CA LYS A 123 -10.94 -5.94 -1.39
C LYS A 123 -10.36 -7.09 -2.21
N VAL A 124 -9.78 -8.10 -1.56
CA VAL A 124 -9.08 -9.21 -2.23
C VAL A 124 -9.75 -10.55 -1.93
N ILE A 125 -9.91 -10.91 -0.66
CA ILE A 125 -10.42 -12.24 -0.27
C ILE A 125 -11.93 -12.38 -0.50
N ASP A 126 -12.71 -11.41 -0.03
CA ASP A 126 -14.18 -11.43 -0.13
C ASP A 126 -14.68 -10.92 -1.50
N ASN A 127 -13.78 -10.36 -2.32
CA ASN A 127 -14.11 -9.81 -3.63
C ASN A 127 -14.14 -10.90 -4.70
N LEU A 128 -15.35 -11.36 -5.05
CA LEU A 128 -15.61 -12.38 -6.09
C LEU A 128 -14.90 -12.09 -7.41
N ASN A 129 -14.88 -10.82 -7.85
CA ASN A 129 -14.28 -10.46 -9.12
C ASN A 129 -12.77 -10.68 -9.13
N PHE A 130 -12.10 -10.32 -8.03
CA PHE A 130 -10.66 -10.50 -7.91
C PHE A 130 -10.29 -11.97 -7.64
N ARG A 131 -11.18 -12.70 -6.94
CA ARG A 131 -11.04 -14.14 -6.72
C ARG A 131 -10.97 -14.94 -8.02
N ASN A 132 -11.76 -14.57 -9.04
CA ASN A 132 -11.70 -15.21 -10.35
C ASN A 132 -10.31 -15.09 -11.00
N PHE A 133 -9.62 -13.96 -10.83
CA PHE A 133 -8.23 -13.81 -11.29
C PHE A 133 -7.25 -14.63 -10.46
N LEU A 134 -7.44 -14.67 -9.13
CA LEU A 134 -6.63 -15.49 -8.23
C LEU A 134 -6.78 -17.00 -8.45
N GLU A 135 -7.88 -17.46 -9.06
CA GLU A 135 -8.04 -18.85 -9.46
C GLU A 135 -7.12 -19.24 -10.63
N LEU A 136 -6.70 -18.28 -11.45
CA LEU A 136 -5.71 -18.50 -12.51
C LEU A 136 -4.30 -18.75 -11.96
N VAL A 137 -3.99 -18.15 -10.80
CA VAL A 137 -2.66 -18.23 -10.16
C VAL A 137 -2.82 -18.68 -8.70
N PRO A 138 -2.96 -20.00 -8.46
CA PRO A 138 -3.25 -20.53 -7.13
C PRO A 138 -2.14 -20.25 -6.11
N GLU A 139 -0.87 -20.17 -6.54
CA GLU A 139 0.27 -19.86 -5.65
C GLU A 139 0.10 -18.51 -4.95
N VAL A 140 -0.31 -17.46 -5.69
CA VAL A 140 -0.55 -16.12 -5.15
C VAL A 140 -1.77 -16.12 -4.23
N ARG A 141 -2.80 -16.90 -4.55
CA ARG A 141 -3.99 -17.06 -3.71
C ARG A 141 -3.66 -17.68 -2.35
N GLU A 142 -2.94 -18.80 -2.35
CA GLU A 142 -2.53 -19.48 -1.11
C GLU A 142 -1.62 -18.58 -0.28
N LEU A 143 -0.69 -17.86 -0.92
CA LEU A 143 0.17 -16.87 -0.28
C LEU A 143 -0.63 -15.77 0.45
N ILE A 144 -1.66 -15.19 -0.18
CA ILE A 144 -2.52 -14.18 0.46
C ILE A 144 -3.31 -14.79 1.63
N ASN A 145 -3.85 -16.00 1.47
CA ASN A 145 -4.61 -16.68 2.51
C ASN A 145 -3.75 -17.08 3.72
N ASP A 146 -2.53 -17.54 3.48
CA ASP A 146 -1.57 -17.88 4.54
C ASP A 146 -1.12 -16.64 5.30
N PHE A 147 -0.87 -15.53 4.61
CA PHE A 147 -0.57 -14.25 5.25
C PHE A 147 -1.74 -13.77 6.13
N TYR A 148 -2.98 -13.85 5.63
CA TYR A 148 -4.17 -13.48 6.40
C TYR A 148 -4.39 -14.40 7.62
N SER A 149 -4.09 -15.69 7.47
CA SER A 149 -4.17 -16.69 8.55
C SER A 149 -2.99 -16.66 9.52
N SER A 150 -2.06 -15.71 9.36
CA SER A 150 -0.83 -15.57 10.16
C SER A 150 0.12 -16.79 10.07
N ARG A 151 0.05 -17.57 8.99
CA ARG A 151 0.98 -18.68 8.68
C ARG A 151 2.16 -18.15 7.84
N TYR A 152 3.04 -17.40 8.49
CA TYR A 152 4.12 -16.69 7.78
C TYR A 152 5.20 -17.60 7.19
N ALA A 153 5.48 -18.76 7.80
CA ALA A 153 6.48 -19.70 7.29
C ALA A 153 6.12 -20.19 5.87
N SER A 154 4.90 -20.67 5.67
CA SER A 154 4.41 -21.12 4.37
C SER A 154 4.29 -19.95 3.38
N CYS A 155 3.80 -18.80 3.84
CA CYS A 155 3.71 -17.59 3.01
C CYS A 155 5.07 -17.18 2.43
N LEU A 156 6.13 -17.21 3.24
CA LEU A 156 7.48 -16.84 2.81
C LEU A 156 8.11 -17.88 1.88
N ASP A 157 7.73 -19.15 1.99
CA ASP A 157 8.15 -20.19 1.03
C ASP A 157 7.55 -19.95 -0.35
N TYR A 158 6.24 -19.74 -0.43
CA TYR A 158 5.58 -19.40 -1.69
C TYR A 158 6.18 -18.15 -2.31
N LEU A 159 6.45 -17.13 -1.49
CA LEU A 159 7.07 -15.88 -1.92
C LEU A 159 8.49 -16.13 -2.46
N GLY A 160 9.30 -16.95 -1.78
CA GLY A 160 10.64 -17.33 -2.21
C GLY A 160 10.65 -18.08 -3.55
N ASN A 161 9.75 -19.04 -3.73
CA ASN A 161 9.63 -19.83 -4.96
C ASN A 161 9.21 -18.97 -6.17
N LEU A 162 8.32 -18.00 -5.95
CA LEU A 162 7.88 -17.07 -6.99
C LEU A 162 8.99 -16.10 -7.43
N LYS A 163 9.98 -15.80 -6.57
CA LYS A 163 10.96 -14.73 -6.81
C LYS A 163 11.72 -14.88 -8.13
N ALA A 164 12.17 -16.10 -8.45
CA ALA A 164 12.94 -16.36 -9.66
C ALA A 164 12.14 -16.06 -10.94
N ASN A 165 10.85 -16.37 -10.94
CA ASN A 165 9.97 -16.12 -12.08
C ASN A 165 9.64 -14.62 -12.21
N LEU A 166 9.38 -13.95 -11.09
CA LEU A 166 9.04 -12.52 -11.09
C LEU A 166 10.21 -11.61 -11.48
N LEU A 167 11.46 -12.06 -11.30
CA LEU A 167 12.64 -11.32 -11.77
C LEU A 167 12.81 -11.34 -13.30
N LEU A 168 12.11 -12.24 -13.99
CA LEU A 168 12.09 -12.30 -15.47
C LEU A 168 10.98 -11.42 -16.07
N ASP A 169 10.12 -10.85 -15.23
CA ASP A 169 8.97 -10.06 -15.65
C ASP A 169 9.38 -8.64 -16.08
N ILE A 170 8.87 -8.20 -17.22
CA ILE A 170 9.24 -6.92 -17.84
C ILE A 170 8.87 -5.70 -16.98
N HIS A 171 7.75 -5.73 -16.25
CA HIS A 171 7.25 -4.61 -15.46
C HIS A 171 7.54 -4.76 -13.96
N LEU A 172 7.58 -6.00 -13.46
CA LEU A 172 7.68 -6.24 -12.03
C LEU A 172 9.12 -6.35 -11.53
N HIS A 173 10.10 -6.71 -12.37
CA HIS A 173 11.48 -7.00 -11.94
C HIS A 173 12.09 -5.92 -11.03
N ASP A 174 11.95 -4.65 -11.40
CA ASP A 174 12.47 -3.49 -10.65
C ASP A 174 11.78 -3.26 -9.29
N HIS A 175 10.63 -3.89 -9.08
CA HIS A 175 9.80 -3.74 -7.89
C HIS A 175 9.86 -4.96 -6.97
N VAL A 176 10.36 -6.11 -7.43
CA VAL A 176 10.36 -7.38 -6.68
C VAL A 176 11.01 -7.21 -5.31
N GLU A 177 12.24 -6.70 -5.24
CA GLU A 177 12.95 -6.54 -3.96
C GLU A 177 12.18 -5.63 -3.00
N THR A 178 11.70 -4.49 -3.49
CA THR A 178 10.95 -3.53 -2.66
C THR A 178 9.63 -4.12 -2.13
N LEU A 179 8.89 -4.85 -2.97
CA LEU A 179 7.65 -5.49 -2.56
C LEU A 179 7.90 -6.60 -1.53
N TYR A 180 8.95 -7.39 -1.72
CA TYR A 180 9.32 -8.47 -0.81
C TYR A 180 9.72 -7.94 0.56
N ASP A 181 10.54 -6.88 0.60
CA ASP A 181 10.91 -6.20 1.84
C ASP A 181 9.68 -5.62 2.56
N GLN A 182 8.76 -4.99 1.82
CA GLN A 182 7.51 -4.47 2.40
C GLN A 182 6.62 -5.57 2.97
N ILE A 183 6.45 -6.69 2.26
CA ILE A 183 5.67 -7.84 2.72
C ILE A 183 6.31 -8.44 3.98
N ARG A 184 7.64 -8.57 4.00
CA ARG A 184 8.39 -9.09 5.14
C ARG A 184 8.28 -8.19 6.36
N ASN A 185 8.49 -6.89 6.21
CA ASN A 185 8.33 -5.89 7.26
C ASN A 185 6.92 -5.91 7.85
N LYS A 186 5.92 -6.04 6.99
CA LYS A 186 4.53 -6.14 7.41
C LYS A 186 4.22 -7.42 8.19
N ALA A 187 4.79 -8.56 7.77
CA ALA A 187 4.68 -9.81 8.53
C ALA A 187 5.26 -9.65 9.94
N LEU A 188 6.42 -9.00 10.08
CA LEU A 188 7.06 -8.71 11.38
C LEU A 188 6.17 -7.86 12.28
N ILE A 189 5.60 -6.77 11.75
CA ILE A 189 4.70 -5.88 12.49
C ILE A 189 3.44 -6.65 12.93
N GLN A 190 2.84 -7.41 12.01
CA GLN A 190 1.60 -8.14 12.28
C GLN A 190 1.81 -9.31 13.26
N TYR A 191 2.98 -9.95 13.23
CA TYR A 191 3.34 -11.00 14.18
C TYR A 191 3.50 -10.45 15.60
N THR A 192 4.10 -9.27 15.77
CA THR A 192 4.38 -8.67 17.08
C THR A 192 3.17 -7.97 17.70
N HIS A 193 2.24 -7.46 16.89
CA HIS A 193 1.11 -6.65 17.33
C HIS A 193 0.24 -7.23 18.47
N PRO A 194 -0.12 -8.53 18.49
CA PRO A 194 -0.99 -9.08 19.53
C PRO A 194 -0.26 -9.44 20.84
N PHE A 195 1.08 -9.37 20.88
CA PHE A 195 1.87 -9.85 22.02
C PHE A 195 2.54 -8.72 22.80
N VAL A 196 2.53 -8.83 24.13
CA VAL A 196 3.29 -7.93 25.02
C VAL A 196 4.76 -8.34 25.07
N SER A 197 5.05 -9.63 24.95
CA SER A 197 6.41 -10.17 24.90
C SER A 197 6.49 -11.32 23.90
N VAL A 198 7.55 -11.37 23.11
CA VAL A 198 7.76 -12.40 22.08
C VAL A 198 9.15 -13.02 22.23
N ASP A 199 9.23 -14.34 22.22
CA ASP A 199 10.50 -15.08 22.15
C ASP A 199 11.08 -14.99 20.73
N LEU A 200 12.31 -14.47 20.59
CA LEU A 200 12.95 -14.26 19.30
C LEU A 200 13.30 -15.58 18.59
N CYS A 201 13.57 -16.66 19.33
CA CYS A 201 13.85 -17.97 18.73
C CYS A 201 12.59 -18.54 18.06
N MET A 202 11.44 -18.46 18.73
CA MET A 202 10.17 -18.88 18.15
C MET A 202 9.79 -18.03 16.94
N MET A 203 9.97 -16.72 17.04
CA MET A 203 9.70 -15.78 15.96
C MET A 203 10.62 -16.02 14.75
N ALA A 204 11.92 -16.27 14.98
CA ALA A 204 12.89 -16.57 13.94
C ALA A 204 12.53 -17.85 13.17
N ASN A 205 12.09 -18.89 13.88
CA ASN A 205 11.61 -20.13 13.27
C ASN A 205 10.34 -19.90 12.43
N ALA A 206 9.39 -19.10 12.94
CA ALA A 206 8.15 -18.79 12.23
C ALA A 206 8.36 -17.95 10.96
N LEU A 207 9.41 -17.12 10.92
CA LEU A 207 9.74 -16.24 9.80
C LEU A 207 10.93 -16.72 8.95
N LYS A 208 11.37 -17.95 9.20
CA LYS A 208 12.47 -18.63 8.48
C LYS A 208 13.73 -17.79 8.38
N THR A 209 14.16 -17.24 9.50
CA THR A 209 15.39 -16.44 9.59
C THR A 209 16.24 -16.87 10.77
N SER A 210 17.46 -16.38 10.83
CA SER A 210 18.32 -16.54 12.01
C SER A 210 17.95 -15.49 13.06
N VAL A 211 18.21 -15.79 14.34
CA VAL A 211 17.98 -14.83 15.44
C VAL A 211 18.77 -13.54 15.21
N ALA A 212 20.03 -13.65 14.76
CA ALA A 212 20.87 -12.48 14.47
C ALA A 212 20.34 -11.65 13.28
N GLY A 213 19.77 -12.29 12.26
CA GLY A 213 19.11 -11.60 11.15
C GLY A 213 17.83 -10.89 11.61
N LEU A 214 17.01 -11.59 12.40
CA LEU A 214 15.78 -11.05 12.97
C LEU A 214 16.04 -9.83 13.86
N GLU A 215 17.08 -9.86 14.69
CA GLU A 215 17.45 -8.72 15.54
C GLU A 215 17.75 -7.47 14.71
N LYS A 216 18.48 -7.60 13.59
CA LYS A 216 18.78 -6.48 12.68
C LYS A 216 17.53 -5.94 11.99
N GLU A 217 16.65 -6.84 11.53
CA GLU A 217 15.38 -6.45 10.90
C GLU A 217 14.46 -5.72 11.88
N LEU A 218 14.36 -6.22 13.12
CA LEU A 218 13.58 -5.58 14.18
C LEU A 218 14.20 -4.24 14.61
N GLU A 219 15.52 -4.12 14.67
CA GLU A 219 16.20 -2.87 14.98
C GLU A 219 15.86 -1.76 13.97
N ALA A 220 15.86 -2.08 12.67
CA ALA A 220 15.46 -1.16 11.62
C ALA A 220 13.99 -0.71 11.82
N LEU A 221 13.07 -1.65 12.05
CA LEU A 221 11.64 -1.34 12.25
C LEU A 221 11.34 -0.56 13.54
N ILE A 222 12.13 -0.75 14.60
CA ILE A 222 12.04 0.02 15.84
C ILE A 222 12.57 1.43 15.63
N THR A 223 13.66 1.58 14.88
CA THR A 223 14.26 2.88 14.56
C THR A 223 13.33 3.72 13.70
N ASP A 224 12.65 3.09 12.73
CA ASP A 224 11.63 3.73 11.88
C ASP A 224 10.29 3.97 12.59
N ASN A 225 10.20 3.66 13.90
CA ASN A 225 9.00 3.77 14.73
C ASN A 225 7.77 3.00 14.20
N GLN A 226 7.98 1.97 13.38
CA GLN A 226 6.90 1.10 12.92
C GLN A 226 6.52 0.07 14.00
N ILE A 227 7.49 -0.34 14.82
CA ILE A 227 7.28 -1.23 15.98
C ILE A 227 7.72 -0.51 17.25
N GLN A 228 6.80 -0.34 18.20
CA GLN A 228 7.11 0.20 19.52
C GLN A 228 7.52 -0.95 20.44
N ALA A 229 8.80 -1.32 20.41
CA ALA A 229 9.32 -2.42 21.22
C ALA A 229 10.77 -2.18 21.71
N ARG A 230 11.23 -3.06 22.60
CA ARG A 230 12.58 -3.13 23.14
C ARG A 230 13.08 -4.56 23.06
N ILE A 231 14.30 -4.71 22.55
CA ILE A 231 14.95 -6.01 22.40
C ILE A 231 15.80 -6.27 23.64
N ASP A 232 15.51 -7.36 24.35
CA ASP A 232 16.41 -7.96 25.34
C ASP A 232 17.29 -8.98 24.60
N SER A 233 18.52 -8.57 24.28
CA SER A 233 19.47 -9.39 23.54
C SER A 233 20.10 -10.51 24.39
N HIS A 234 20.01 -10.42 25.73
CA HIS A 234 20.54 -11.44 26.63
C HIS A 234 19.58 -12.62 26.73
N ASN A 235 18.30 -12.34 27.00
CA ASN A 235 17.27 -13.37 27.12
C ASN A 235 16.61 -13.72 25.78
N LYS A 236 16.93 -12.98 24.71
CA LYS A 236 16.34 -13.11 23.37
C LYS A 236 14.81 -12.96 23.38
N ILE A 237 14.34 -11.92 24.07
CA ILE A 237 12.92 -11.58 24.18
C ILE A 237 12.69 -10.16 23.66
N LEU A 238 11.65 -9.98 22.86
CA LEU A 238 11.15 -8.68 22.45
C LEU A 238 10.01 -8.25 23.37
N TYR A 239 10.14 -7.10 24.02
CA TYR A 239 9.09 -6.51 24.86
C TYR A 239 8.41 -5.35 24.14
N ALA A 240 7.08 -5.38 24.05
CA ALA A 240 6.28 -4.27 23.55
C ALA A 240 6.42 -3.07 24.50
N ARG A 241 6.68 -1.89 23.93
CA ARG A 241 6.77 -0.65 24.67
C ARG A 241 5.38 -0.06 24.79
N HIS A 242 4.82 -0.09 26.00
CA HIS A 242 3.66 0.72 26.32
C HIS A 242 4.14 2.12 26.70
N ALA A 243 3.90 3.09 25.81
CA ALA A 243 4.14 4.49 26.14
C ALA A 243 3.19 4.89 27.27
N ASP A 244 3.74 5.39 28.37
CA ASP A 244 2.94 5.95 29.44
C ASP A 244 2.31 7.26 28.96
N GLN A 245 1.02 7.19 28.64
CA GLN A 245 0.23 8.32 28.12
C GLN A 245 0.30 9.53 29.06
N ARG A 246 0.40 9.30 30.38
CA ARG A 246 0.49 10.37 31.36
C ARG A 246 1.81 11.11 31.20
N ASN A 247 2.94 10.39 31.25
CA ASN A 247 4.25 11.01 31.10
C ASN A 247 4.43 11.70 29.74
N ALA A 248 3.95 11.10 28.66
CA ALA A 248 3.98 11.72 27.33
C ALA A 248 3.19 13.04 27.28
N THR A 249 2.03 13.09 27.94
CA THR A 249 1.21 14.30 28.03
C THR A 249 1.91 15.37 28.86
N PHE A 250 2.49 15.01 30.01
CA PHE A 250 3.26 15.94 30.85
C PHE A 250 4.45 16.56 30.09
N GLN A 251 5.24 15.74 29.41
CA GLN A 251 6.37 16.22 28.61
C GLN A 251 5.92 17.17 27.50
N ARG A 252 4.84 16.83 26.79
CA ARG A 252 4.30 17.70 25.74
C ARG A 252 3.84 19.05 26.28
N VAL A 253 3.14 19.07 27.41
CA VAL A 253 2.66 20.32 28.04
C VAL A 253 3.84 21.19 28.49
N LEU A 254 4.87 20.59 29.08
CA LEU A 254 6.09 21.32 29.47
C LEU A 254 6.81 21.91 28.26
N GLN A 255 6.93 21.15 27.18
CA GLN A 255 7.54 21.62 25.93
C GLN A 255 6.76 22.80 25.35
N THR A 256 5.43 22.66 25.18
CA THR A 256 4.58 23.74 24.68
C THR A 256 4.63 24.97 25.58
N GLY A 257 4.72 24.82 26.90
CA GLY A 257 4.89 25.93 27.83
C GLY A 257 6.21 26.69 27.62
N SER A 258 7.31 25.97 27.41
CA SER A 258 8.61 26.59 27.11
C SER A 258 8.67 27.27 25.74
N GLU A 259 8.03 26.68 24.72
CA GLU A 259 7.91 27.26 23.39
C GLU A 259 7.09 28.56 23.47
N PHE A 260 5.98 28.54 24.20
CA PHE A 260 5.16 29.72 24.43
C PHE A 260 5.92 30.85 25.13
N ASP A 261 6.68 30.57 26.21
CA ASP A 261 7.50 31.59 26.88
C ASP A 261 8.56 32.19 25.94
N ARG A 262 9.23 31.34 25.14
CA ARG A 262 10.20 31.81 24.14
C ARG A 262 9.56 32.71 23.09
N ASP A 263 8.38 32.36 22.61
CA ASP A 263 7.67 33.11 21.59
C ASP A 263 7.17 34.46 22.13
N VAL A 264 6.65 34.48 23.37
CA VAL A 264 6.24 35.71 24.06
C VAL A 264 7.43 36.64 24.27
N ARG A 265 8.58 36.13 24.74
CA ARG A 265 9.80 36.94 24.90
C ARG A 265 10.28 37.51 23.56
N SER A 266 10.25 36.70 22.51
CA SER A 266 10.64 37.12 21.15
C SER A 266 9.69 38.21 20.61
N MET A 267 8.39 38.08 20.86
CA MET A 267 7.38 39.07 20.48
C MET A 267 7.55 40.38 21.26
N LEU A 268 7.76 40.31 22.58
CA LEU A 268 8.00 41.48 23.42
C LEU A 268 9.28 42.21 23.02
N LEU A 269 10.37 41.48 22.74
CA LEU A 269 11.61 42.06 22.25
C LEU A 269 11.38 42.78 20.92
N ARG A 270 10.66 42.17 19.99
CA ARG A 270 10.31 42.79 18.70
C ARG A 270 9.47 44.06 18.88
N ALA A 271 8.47 44.04 19.78
CA ALA A 271 7.66 45.21 20.09
C ALA A 271 8.51 46.36 20.67
N ASN A 272 9.47 46.04 21.54
CA ASN A 272 10.41 47.04 22.09
C ASN A 272 11.34 47.61 21.03
N LEU A 273 11.90 46.78 20.13
CA LEU A 273 12.73 47.27 19.01
C LEU A 273 11.94 48.22 18.09
N ILE A 274 10.68 47.90 17.81
CA ILE A 274 9.79 48.76 17.01
C ILE A 274 9.53 50.09 17.73
N LYS A 275 9.23 50.05 19.03
CA LYS A 275 8.96 51.23 19.87
C LYS A 275 10.15 52.21 19.91
N HIS A 276 11.37 51.68 19.89
CA HIS A 276 12.61 52.48 19.88
C HIS A 276 13.17 52.73 18.47
N GLU A 277 12.38 52.48 17.43
CA GLU A 277 12.73 52.68 16.02
C GLU A 277 13.98 51.93 15.51
N TYR A 278 14.41 50.86 16.20
CA TYR A 278 15.45 49.94 15.74
C TYR A 278 14.91 48.97 14.68
N ASN A 279 14.38 49.53 13.59
CA ASN A 279 13.77 48.79 12.49
C ASN A 279 14.68 48.86 11.25
N LEU A 280 15.01 47.70 10.69
CA LEU A 280 15.63 47.60 9.36
C LEU A 280 14.64 48.14 8.31
N ARG A 281 14.79 49.41 7.92
CA ARG A 281 14.08 49.96 6.77
C ARG A 281 14.72 49.37 5.52
N ALA A 282 13.94 48.64 4.72
CA ALA A 282 14.41 48.15 3.43
C ALA A 282 14.90 49.37 2.61
N SER A 283 16.13 49.29 2.09
CA SER A 283 16.66 50.30 1.19
C SER A 283 15.70 50.44 0.01
N ARG A 284 15.13 51.63 -0.18
CA ARG A 284 14.36 51.92 -1.39
C ARG A 284 15.33 51.74 -2.56
N LYS A 285 15.07 50.76 -3.42
CA LYS A 285 15.81 50.60 -4.67
C LYS A 285 15.71 51.94 -5.44
N PRO A 286 16.84 52.45 -5.97
CA PRO A 286 16.88 53.71 -6.70
C PRO A 286 16.03 53.66 -7.97
#